data_AF-A0A7S4PWG8-F1
#
_entry.id   AF-A0A7S4PWG8-F1
#
_cell.length_a   1.000
_cell.length_b   1.000
_cell.length_c   1.000
_cell.angle_alpha   90.00
_cell.angle_beta   90.00
_cell.angle_gamma   90.00
#
_symmetry.space_group_name_H-M   'P 1'
#
loop_
_entity.id
_entity.type
_entity.pdbx_description
1 polymer ?
#
loop_
_entity_poly.entity_id
_entity_poly.type
_entity_poly.pdbx_seq_one_letter_code
_entity_poly.pdbx_strand_id
1 'polypeptide(L)'
;MAAPVARLPSGDVIAVDLGPGEGPGEQPLGADEARRRIAEAIGGATGRIRLVDPETHEVLQDDAPLLRREVSVVLLSLDPEAERLAEAAVLRALGAGAMEDLAGHTLLRLNHSQLPSLPESFGELEELEAVFLDHNQLASLPESFGRLTALVALSADANRLAALPEGFGRLSALQTLGLRANRLARLPESFGQLAALQSLALCGNELAGLPESFGRLAALQDLRLDHNRLAGLPGSFGQLASLQFMRLDHNLLAGLPASFGQLSALQALVLDHNCLTSLPESFGQLAELRLLRPPPALFRSLQGLGLRLRLGLRLLCRSLTS
;
A
#
# COMPACT_ATOMS: atom_id res chain seq x y z
N MET A 1 -43.05 -22.96 -16.50
CA MET A 1 -41.59 -23.02 -16.74
C MET A 1 -40.99 -21.78 -16.08
N ALA A 2 -39.88 -21.91 -15.36
CA ALA A 2 -39.31 -20.80 -14.58
C ALA A 2 -38.67 -19.74 -15.49
N ALA A 3 -38.78 -18.46 -15.11
CA ALA A 3 -38.12 -17.34 -15.78
C ALA A 3 -36.58 -17.45 -15.64
N PRO A 4 -35.80 -16.85 -16.55
CA PRO A 4 -34.35 -16.76 -16.39
C PRO A 4 -34.00 -16.10 -15.06
N VAL A 5 -32.98 -16.62 -14.38
CA VAL A 5 -32.55 -16.11 -13.07
C VAL A 5 -31.15 -15.53 -13.22
N ALA A 6 -30.98 -14.27 -12.82
CA ALA A 6 -29.65 -13.66 -12.69
C ALA A 6 -29.05 -14.06 -11.35
N ARG A 7 -27.83 -14.60 -11.40
CA ARG A 7 -27.06 -14.94 -10.20
C ARG A 7 -25.78 -14.16 -10.16
N LEU A 8 -25.40 -13.72 -8.97
CA LEU A 8 -24.03 -13.28 -8.73
C LEU A 8 -23.11 -14.52 -8.72
N PRO A 9 -21.78 -14.34 -8.88
CA PRO A 9 -20.82 -15.43 -8.75
C PRO A 9 -20.89 -16.12 -7.37
N SER A 10 -21.41 -15.43 -6.35
CA SER A 10 -21.71 -15.97 -5.01
C SER A 10 -22.90 -16.94 -4.97
N GLY A 11 -23.64 -17.11 -6.06
CA GLY A 11 -24.85 -17.94 -6.14
C GLY A 11 -26.14 -17.22 -5.73
N ASP A 12 -26.04 -16.01 -5.19
CA ASP A 12 -27.18 -15.17 -4.80
C ASP A 12 -28.03 -14.80 -6.01
N VAL A 13 -29.34 -14.96 -5.86
CA VAL A 13 -30.30 -14.58 -6.90
C VAL A 13 -30.56 -13.08 -6.83
N ILE A 14 -30.28 -12.38 -7.93
CA ILE A 14 -30.73 -11.00 -8.10
C ILE A 14 -32.23 -11.06 -8.38
N ALA A 15 -33.04 -10.49 -7.49
CA ALA A 15 -34.50 -10.46 -7.60
C ALA A 15 -34.95 -9.50 -8.73
N VAL A 16 -34.75 -9.92 -9.98
CA VAL A 16 -35.11 -9.19 -11.19
C VAL A 16 -35.90 -10.11 -12.10
N ASP A 17 -37.03 -9.62 -12.60
CA ASP A 17 -37.80 -10.34 -13.59
C ASP A 17 -37.13 -10.23 -14.97
N LEU A 18 -36.44 -11.31 -15.33
CA LEU A 18 -35.84 -11.51 -16.65
C LEU A 18 -36.77 -12.31 -17.59
N GLY A 19 -38.06 -12.43 -17.24
CA GLY A 19 -39.08 -13.00 -18.09
C GLY A 19 -39.29 -12.21 -19.39
N PRO A 20 -39.89 -12.83 -20.42
CA PRO A 20 -40.24 -12.14 -21.65
C PRO A 20 -41.15 -10.95 -21.33
N GLY A 21 -40.86 -9.78 -21.92
CA GLY A 21 -41.64 -8.57 -21.68
C GLY A 21 -43.11 -8.76 -22.02
N GLU A 22 -44.01 -8.13 -21.27
CA GLU A 22 -45.46 -8.21 -21.49
C GLU A 22 -45.83 -7.60 -22.85
N GLY A 23 -45.94 -8.43 -23.89
CA GLY A 23 -46.33 -8.04 -25.23
C GLY A 23 -46.62 -9.24 -26.13
N PRO A 24 -47.55 -9.13 -27.11
CA PRO A 24 -47.95 -10.25 -27.95
C PRO A 24 -46.87 -10.58 -28.98
N GLY A 25 -46.20 -11.72 -28.79
CA GLY A 25 -45.10 -12.20 -29.63
C GLY A 25 -43.85 -12.45 -28.80
N GLU A 26 -43.80 -13.58 -28.11
CA GLU A 26 -42.74 -13.98 -27.16
C GLU A 26 -41.37 -14.10 -27.86
N GLN A 27 -40.63 -12.99 -27.95
CA GLN A 27 -39.20 -13.01 -28.23
C GLN A 27 -38.42 -13.09 -26.91
N PRO A 28 -37.37 -13.93 -26.83
CA PRO A 28 -36.53 -14.02 -25.63
C PRO A 28 -35.84 -12.69 -25.33
N LEU A 29 -35.73 -12.35 -24.04
CA LEU A 29 -35.10 -11.12 -23.57
C LEU A 29 -33.64 -11.07 -24.05
N GLY A 30 -33.21 -9.96 -24.68
CA GLY A 30 -31.83 -9.76 -25.09
C GLY A 30 -30.90 -9.45 -23.91
N ALA A 31 -29.61 -9.77 -24.05
CA ALA A 31 -28.61 -9.52 -23.01
C ALA A 31 -28.50 -8.03 -22.63
N ASP A 32 -28.72 -7.09 -23.56
CA ASP A 32 -28.69 -5.65 -23.24
C ASP A 32 -29.83 -5.20 -22.33
N GLU A 33 -31.04 -5.65 -22.63
CA GLU A 33 -32.22 -5.33 -21.82
C GLU A 33 -32.15 -6.00 -20.45
N ALA A 34 -31.60 -7.21 -20.37
CA ALA A 34 -31.31 -7.86 -19.09
C ALA A 34 -30.29 -7.05 -18.26
N ARG A 35 -29.23 -6.53 -18.88
CA ARG A 35 -28.27 -5.64 -18.19
C ARG A 35 -28.92 -4.35 -17.69
N ARG A 36 -29.87 -3.77 -18.44
CA ARG A 36 -30.65 -2.60 -17.99
C ARG A 36 -31.46 -2.91 -16.75
N ARG A 37 -32.24 -3.98 -16.77
CA ARG A 37 -33.07 -4.37 -15.63
C ARG A 37 -32.24 -4.74 -14.40
N ILE A 38 -31.11 -5.43 -14.61
CA ILE A 38 -30.18 -5.75 -13.52
C ILE A 38 -29.52 -4.48 -12.99
N ALA A 39 -29.08 -3.57 -13.87
CA ALA A 39 -28.52 -2.27 -13.47
C ALA A 39 -29.48 -1.44 -12.63
N GLU A 40 -30.75 -1.36 -13.03
CA GLU A 40 -31.79 -0.66 -12.28
C GLU A 40 -32.03 -1.29 -10.90
N ALA A 41 -32.03 -2.62 -10.80
CA ALA A 41 -32.28 -3.30 -9.54
C ALA A 41 -31.12 -3.24 -8.54
N ILE A 42 -29.89 -3.13 -9.02
CA ILE A 42 -28.68 -3.04 -8.18
C ILE A 42 -28.15 -1.61 -8.03
N GLY A 43 -28.80 -0.61 -8.63
CA GLY A 43 -28.39 0.81 -8.58
C GLY A 43 -27.13 1.15 -9.40
N GLY A 44 -26.78 0.34 -10.41
CA GLY A 44 -25.54 0.47 -11.20
C GLY A 44 -25.72 1.04 -12.61
N ALA A 45 -24.61 1.22 -13.34
CA ALA A 45 -24.62 1.61 -14.76
C ALA A 45 -24.50 0.38 -15.69
N THR A 46 -25.32 0.31 -16.74
CA THR A 46 -25.39 -0.82 -17.70
C THR A 46 -24.08 -1.21 -18.35
N GLY A 47 -23.23 -0.22 -18.66
CA GLY A 47 -21.91 -0.45 -19.26
C GLY A 47 -20.90 -1.14 -18.34
N ARG A 48 -21.26 -1.39 -17.08
CA ARG A 48 -20.42 -2.01 -16.05
C ARG A 48 -20.90 -3.39 -15.62
N ILE A 49 -21.90 -3.93 -16.31
CA ILE A 49 -22.46 -5.26 -16.07
C ILE A 49 -22.05 -6.16 -17.23
N ARG A 50 -21.41 -7.28 -16.93
CA ARG A 50 -21.18 -8.36 -17.89
C ARG A 50 -22.07 -9.53 -17.53
N LEU A 51 -22.74 -10.06 -18.55
CA LEU A 51 -23.52 -11.29 -18.44
C LEU A 51 -22.65 -12.42 -18.99
N VAL A 52 -22.50 -13.47 -18.20
CA VAL A 52 -21.65 -14.62 -18.52
C VAL A 52 -22.53 -15.86 -18.51
N ASP A 53 -22.37 -16.71 -19.52
CA ASP A 53 -23.01 -18.02 -19.54
C ASP A 53 -22.37 -18.92 -18.47
N PRO A 54 -23.13 -19.48 -17.53
CA PRO A 54 -22.59 -20.27 -16.42
C PRO A 54 -22.00 -21.61 -16.88
N GLU A 55 -22.39 -22.15 -18.03
CA GLU A 55 -21.85 -23.41 -18.54
C GLU A 55 -20.57 -23.18 -19.34
N THR A 56 -20.57 -22.20 -20.25
CA THR A 56 -19.43 -21.96 -21.15
C THR A 56 -18.43 -20.92 -20.64
N HIS A 57 -18.79 -20.16 -19.60
CA HIS A 57 -18.02 -19.03 -19.06
C HIS A 57 -17.75 -17.91 -20.09
N GLU A 58 -18.51 -17.89 -21.19
CA GLU A 58 -18.38 -16.87 -22.24
C GLU A 58 -19.22 -15.63 -21.93
N VAL A 59 -18.68 -14.45 -22.24
CA VAL A 59 -19.39 -13.17 -22.09
C VAL A 59 -20.45 -13.05 -23.18
N LEU A 60 -21.71 -12.91 -22.78
CA LEU A 60 -22.83 -12.75 -23.69
C LEU A 60 -22.78 -11.36 -24.35
N GLN A 61 -22.80 -11.36 -25.68
CA GLN A 61 -22.93 -10.15 -26.50
C GLN A 61 -24.35 -9.57 -26.38
N ASP A 62 -24.48 -8.28 -26.69
CA ASP A 62 -25.69 -7.48 -26.46
C ASP A 62 -26.96 -8.04 -27.11
N ASP A 63 -26.81 -8.62 -28.30
CA ASP A 63 -27.89 -9.21 -29.10
C ASP A 63 -28.18 -10.69 -28.74
N ALA A 64 -27.45 -11.25 -27.77
CA ALA A 64 -27.59 -12.66 -27.42
C ALA A 64 -28.94 -12.90 -26.71
N PRO A 65 -29.80 -13.79 -27.24
CA PRO A 65 -31.09 -14.08 -26.62
C PRO A 65 -30.91 -14.92 -25.35
N LEU A 66 -31.53 -14.51 -24.24
CA LEU A 66 -31.56 -15.27 -22.99
C LEU A 66 -32.56 -16.42 -23.09
N LEU A 67 -32.13 -17.50 -23.73
CA LEU A 67 -32.93 -18.71 -23.94
C LEU A 67 -32.99 -19.58 -22.67
N ARG A 68 -33.81 -19.18 -21.68
CA ARG A 68 -34.05 -19.96 -20.44
C ARG A 68 -32.75 -20.42 -19.74
N ARG A 69 -31.68 -19.65 -19.88
CA ARG A 69 -30.39 -19.90 -19.23
C ARG A 69 -30.32 -19.11 -17.94
N GLU A 70 -29.79 -19.74 -16.89
CA GLU A 70 -29.25 -18.98 -15.75
C GLU A 70 -28.09 -18.11 -16.28
N VAL A 71 -27.92 -16.93 -15.72
CA VAL A 71 -26.90 -15.98 -16.20
C VAL A 71 -26.08 -15.50 -15.01
N SER A 72 -24.76 -15.63 -15.11
CA SER A 72 -23.82 -15.14 -14.11
C SER A 72 -23.54 -13.65 -14.37
N VAL A 73 -23.72 -12.82 -13.36
CA VAL A 73 -23.58 -11.36 -13.46
C VAL A 73 -22.26 -10.91 -12.86
N VAL A 74 -21.37 -10.35 -13.68
CA VAL A 74 -20.07 -9.81 -13.25
C VAL A 74 -20.12 -8.28 -13.27
N LEU A 75 -19.89 -7.67 -12.11
CA LEU A 75 -19.86 -6.21 -11.93
C LEU A 75 -18.43 -5.69 -12.03
N LEU A 76 -18.17 -4.80 -13.01
CA LEU A 76 -16.88 -4.13 -13.19
C LEU A 76 -16.89 -2.84 -12.35
N SER A 77 -16.25 -2.88 -11.17
CA SER A 77 -16.42 -1.85 -10.13
C SER A 77 -15.42 -0.69 -10.20
N LEU A 78 -15.97 0.53 -10.16
CA LEU A 78 -15.50 1.70 -9.40
C LEU A 78 -16.76 2.41 -8.90
N ASP A 79 -17.24 2.01 -7.71
CA ASP A 79 -18.40 2.60 -7.03
C ASP A 79 -18.15 2.72 -5.50
N PRO A 80 -18.20 3.94 -4.93
CA PRO A 80 -18.07 4.19 -3.49
C PRO A 80 -19.13 3.52 -2.62
N GLU A 81 -20.33 3.23 -3.13
CA GLU A 81 -21.32 2.46 -2.36
C GLU A 81 -21.00 0.97 -2.31
N ALA A 82 -20.35 0.43 -3.36
CA ALA A 82 -19.81 -0.93 -3.34
C ALA A 82 -18.58 -1.04 -2.44
N GLU A 83 -17.78 0.03 -2.29
CA GLU A 83 -16.76 0.13 -1.24
C GLU A 83 -17.39 0.18 0.15
N ARG A 84 -18.52 0.89 0.33
CA ARG A 84 -19.29 0.91 1.58
C ARG A 84 -20.00 -0.42 1.89
N LEU A 85 -20.41 -1.16 0.86
CA LEU A 85 -20.98 -2.50 0.97
C LEU A 85 -19.90 -3.56 1.17
N ALA A 86 -18.72 -3.42 0.56
CA ALA A 86 -17.53 -4.20 0.85
C ALA A 86 -17.02 -3.91 2.27
N GLU A 87 -17.12 -2.67 2.75
CA GLU A 87 -16.84 -2.26 4.13
C GLU A 87 -17.87 -2.85 5.10
N ALA A 88 -19.16 -2.83 4.78
CA ALA A 88 -20.20 -3.51 5.55
C ALA A 88 -20.09 -5.04 5.47
N ALA A 89 -19.62 -5.59 4.35
CA ALA A 89 -19.36 -7.01 4.15
C ALA A 89 -18.12 -7.43 4.92
N VAL A 90 -17.01 -6.67 4.90
CA VAL A 90 -15.80 -6.89 5.70
C VAL A 90 -16.11 -6.76 7.19
N LEU A 91 -16.93 -5.79 7.61
CA LEU A 91 -17.40 -5.66 8.99
C LEU A 91 -18.36 -6.79 9.42
N ARG A 92 -19.20 -7.32 8.51
CA ARG A 92 -19.99 -8.55 8.73
C ARG A 92 -19.12 -9.82 8.67
N ALA A 93 -18.02 -9.78 7.92
CA ALA A 93 -17.01 -10.82 7.69
C ALA A 93 -15.90 -10.85 8.74
N LEU A 94 -15.96 -9.98 9.74
CA LEU A 94 -15.18 -10.14 10.98
C LEU A 94 -15.61 -11.40 11.76
N GLY A 95 -16.55 -12.21 11.26
CA GLY A 95 -16.73 -13.62 11.58
C GLY A 95 -16.07 -14.53 10.54
N ALA A 96 -15.51 -15.66 10.98
CA ALA A 96 -14.64 -16.56 10.21
C ALA A 96 -15.09 -16.93 8.77
N GLY A 97 -16.39 -16.93 8.47
CA GLY A 97 -16.92 -17.42 7.19
C GLY A 97 -16.65 -16.56 5.96
N ALA A 98 -16.30 -15.28 6.08
CA ALA A 98 -16.14 -14.41 4.91
C ALA A 98 -14.69 -14.02 4.58
N MET A 99 -13.71 -14.63 5.27
CA MET A 99 -12.33 -14.69 4.76
C MET A 99 -12.20 -15.76 3.67
N GLU A 100 -13.02 -16.82 3.71
CA GLU A 100 -13.08 -17.85 2.66
C GLU A 100 -13.50 -17.25 1.30
N ASP A 101 -14.46 -16.32 1.29
CA ASP A 101 -14.93 -15.65 0.07
C ASP A 101 -13.90 -14.69 -0.55
N LEU A 102 -12.97 -14.18 0.27
CA LEU A 102 -11.87 -13.31 -0.18
C LEU A 102 -10.62 -14.10 -0.59
N ALA A 103 -10.59 -15.41 -0.33
CA ALA A 103 -9.49 -16.29 -0.70
C ALA A 103 -9.37 -16.38 -2.23
N GLY A 104 -8.20 -16.04 -2.76
CA GLY A 104 -7.93 -16.01 -4.21
C GLY A 104 -7.94 -14.61 -4.84
N HIS A 105 -8.29 -13.57 -4.08
CA HIS A 105 -8.01 -12.19 -4.51
C HIS A 105 -6.54 -11.83 -4.24
N THR A 106 -5.86 -11.33 -5.26
CA THR A 106 -4.48 -10.82 -5.12
C THR A 106 -4.43 -9.34 -4.72
N LEU A 107 -5.54 -8.61 -4.84
CA LEU A 107 -5.62 -7.18 -4.56
C LEU A 107 -6.82 -6.89 -3.66
N LEU A 108 -6.56 -6.22 -2.53
CA LEU A 108 -7.60 -5.77 -1.60
C LEU A 108 -7.48 -4.26 -1.34
N ARG A 109 -8.59 -3.54 -1.49
CA ARG A 109 -8.68 -2.09 -1.25
C ARG A 109 -9.78 -1.83 -0.23
N LEU A 110 -9.39 -1.26 0.91
CA LEU A 110 -10.26 -0.90 2.03
C LEU A 110 -9.95 0.53 2.51
N ASN A 111 -9.63 1.43 1.57
CA ASN A 111 -9.31 2.81 1.91
C ASN A 111 -10.56 3.55 2.40
N HIS A 112 -10.40 4.51 3.33
CA HIS A 112 -11.50 5.35 3.84
C HIS A 112 -12.66 4.59 4.52
N SER A 113 -12.44 3.33 4.89
CA SER A 113 -13.47 2.44 5.47
C SER A 113 -13.64 2.56 6.99
N GLN A 114 -13.13 3.64 7.58
CA GLN A 114 -13.21 3.95 9.02
C GLN A 114 -12.82 2.78 9.96
N LEU A 115 -12.01 1.83 9.48
CA LEU A 115 -11.74 0.58 10.18
C LEU A 115 -10.98 0.85 11.49
N PRO A 116 -11.52 0.44 12.65
CA PRO A 116 -10.80 0.60 13.92
C PRO A 116 -9.69 -0.44 14.10
N SER A 117 -9.85 -1.63 13.52
CA SER A 117 -8.92 -2.76 13.59
C SER A 117 -9.17 -3.76 12.46
N LEU A 118 -8.19 -4.61 12.18
CA LEU A 118 -8.34 -5.81 11.36
C LEU A 118 -8.40 -7.06 12.26
N PRO A 119 -9.13 -8.12 11.88
CA PRO A 119 -9.22 -9.35 12.66
C PRO A 119 -7.94 -10.19 12.52
N GLU A 120 -7.68 -11.10 13.47
CA GLU A 120 -6.59 -12.08 13.33
C GLU A 120 -6.80 -13.03 12.13
N SER A 121 -8.03 -13.25 11.66
CA SER A 121 -8.28 -14.04 10.45
C SER A 121 -7.81 -13.34 9.16
N PHE A 122 -7.45 -12.05 9.19
CA PHE A 122 -6.94 -11.34 8.00
C PHE A 122 -5.67 -11.98 7.44
N GLY A 123 -4.87 -12.63 8.30
CA GLY A 123 -3.68 -13.36 7.88
C GLY A 123 -3.95 -14.67 7.15
N GLU A 124 -5.21 -15.09 7.00
CA GLU A 124 -5.58 -16.28 6.21
C GLU A 124 -5.65 -15.99 4.70
N LEU A 125 -5.63 -14.70 4.31
CA LEU A 125 -5.64 -14.25 2.92
C LEU A 125 -4.23 -14.33 2.30
N GLU A 126 -3.59 -15.50 2.38
CA GLU A 126 -2.16 -15.69 2.07
C GLU A 126 -1.78 -15.37 0.61
N GLU A 127 -2.75 -15.38 -0.31
CA GLU A 127 -2.62 -15.07 -1.73
C GLU A 127 -2.62 -13.55 -2.04
N LEU A 128 -2.80 -12.68 -1.04
CA LEU A 128 -2.80 -11.24 -1.26
C LEU A 128 -1.42 -10.74 -1.68
N GLU A 129 -1.37 -10.12 -2.85
CA GLU A 129 -0.18 -9.45 -3.39
C GLU A 129 -0.18 -7.94 -3.12
N ALA A 130 -1.36 -7.32 -3.01
CA ALA A 130 -1.49 -5.88 -2.79
C ALA A 130 -2.64 -5.53 -1.84
N VAL A 131 -2.34 -4.75 -0.81
CA VAL A 131 -3.31 -4.32 0.21
C VAL A 131 -3.24 -2.80 0.41
N PHE A 132 -4.40 -2.14 0.30
CA PHE A 132 -4.55 -0.71 0.52
C PHE A 132 -5.55 -0.45 1.67
N LEU A 133 -5.08 0.19 2.73
CA LEU A 133 -5.76 0.44 4.01
C LEU A 133 -5.72 1.93 4.39
N ASP A 134 -5.47 2.82 3.43
CA ASP A 134 -5.22 4.23 3.67
C ASP A 134 -6.45 4.93 4.29
N HIS A 135 -6.20 5.93 5.13
CA HIS A 135 -7.24 6.77 5.74
C HIS A 135 -8.29 5.98 6.55
N ASN A 136 -7.83 5.02 7.35
CA ASN A 136 -8.65 4.31 8.33
C ASN A 136 -8.35 4.78 9.76
N GLN A 137 -8.80 4.03 10.76
CA GLN A 137 -8.58 4.31 12.18
C GLN A 137 -7.76 3.21 12.87
N LEU A 138 -7.01 2.41 12.10
CA LEU A 138 -6.31 1.23 12.58
C LEU A 138 -5.29 1.61 13.65
N ALA A 139 -5.46 1.08 14.86
CA ALA A 139 -4.51 1.28 15.96
C ALA A 139 -3.31 0.30 15.90
N SER A 140 -3.52 -0.87 15.31
CA SER A 140 -2.53 -1.91 15.09
C SER A 140 -2.92 -2.80 13.90
N LEU A 141 -1.95 -3.54 13.38
CA LEU A 141 -2.21 -4.70 12.51
C LEU A 141 -2.19 -5.98 13.39
N PRO A 142 -2.98 -7.01 13.04
CA PRO A 142 -2.99 -8.29 13.76
C PRO A 142 -1.65 -9.01 13.67
N GLU A 143 -1.33 -9.88 14.63
CA GLU A 143 -0.07 -10.65 14.60
C GLU A 143 -0.03 -11.61 13.41
N SER A 144 -1.19 -12.13 13.00
CA SER A 144 -1.34 -12.94 11.79
C SER A 144 -0.99 -12.21 10.49
N PHE A 145 -0.88 -10.88 10.47
CA PHE A 145 -0.56 -10.12 9.26
C PHE A 145 0.78 -10.55 8.65
N GLY A 146 1.72 -11.04 9.47
CA GLY A 146 2.98 -11.62 9.00
C GLY A 146 2.85 -12.94 8.20
N ARG A 147 1.64 -13.49 8.03
CA ARG A 147 1.38 -14.66 7.18
C ARG A 147 1.20 -14.33 5.71
N LEU A 148 0.99 -13.05 5.36
CA LEU A 148 0.77 -12.58 3.99
C LEU A 148 2.07 -12.58 3.17
N THR A 149 2.72 -13.72 3.04
CA THR A 149 4.07 -13.84 2.48
C THR A 149 4.14 -13.54 0.97
N ALA A 150 3.01 -13.61 0.26
CA ALA A 150 2.87 -13.18 -1.13
C ALA A 150 2.75 -11.66 -1.30
N LEU A 151 2.60 -10.89 -0.21
CA LEU A 151 2.33 -9.46 -0.27
C LEU A 151 3.52 -8.69 -0.84
N VAL A 152 3.31 -8.06 -1.99
CA VAL A 152 4.27 -7.24 -2.73
C VAL A 152 4.10 -5.74 -2.41
N ALA A 153 2.87 -5.29 -2.20
CA ALA A 153 2.57 -3.88 -1.93
C ALA A 153 1.61 -3.71 -0.75
N LEU A 154 1.98 -2.86 0.20
CA LEU A 154 1.13 -2.46 1.31
C LEU A 154 1.10 -0.95 1.43
N SER A 155 -0.09 -0.37 1.47
CA SER A 155 -0.31 1.02 1.86
C SER A 155 -1.28 1.04 3.04
N ALA A 156 -0.86 1.64 4.16
CA ALA A 156 -1.70 1.89 5.33
C ALA A 156 -1.45 3.31 5.87
N ASP A 157 -1.36 4.26 4.94
CA ASP A 157 -1.12 5.67 5.25
C ASP A 157 -2.30 6.28 6.02
N ALA A 158 -2.04 7.34 6.78
CA ALA A 158 -3.06 8.10 7.50
C ALA A 158 -3.95 7.23 8.41
N ASN A 159 -3.32 6.39 9.22
CA ASN A 159 -3.96 5.56 10.25
C ASN A 159 -3.51 6.00 11.66
N ARG A 160 -3.76 5.17 12.67
CA ARG A 160 -3.33 5.39 14.06
C ARG A 160 -2.36 4.32 14.55
N LEU A 161 -1.63 3.67 13.64
CA LEU A 161 -0.76 2.54 13.95
C LEU A 161 0.33 2.98 14.93
N ALA A 162 0.32 2.39 16.13
CA ALA A 162 1.31 2.69 17.17
C ALA A 162 2.56 1.78 17.08
N ALA A 163 2.37 0.57 16.56
CA ALA A 163 3.42 -0.41 16.32
C ALA A 163 3.04 -1.33 15.15
N LEU A 164 4.03 -2.03 14.61
CA LEU A 164 3.84 -3.17 13.72
C LEU A 164 4.01 -4.48 14.52
N PRO A 165 3.32 -5.56 14.13
CA PRO A 165 3.45 -6.86 14.80
C PRO A 165 4.87 -7.41 14.69
N GLU A 166 5.30 -8.23 15.65
CA GLU A 166 6.67 -8.78 15.63
C GLU A 166 6.89 -9.72 14.44
N GLY A 167 5.82 -10.33 13.91
CA GLY A 167 5.85 -11.13 12.69
C GLY A 167 5.97 -10.35 11.37
N PHE A 168 5.96 -9.01 11.38
CA PHE A 168 5.87 -8.19 10.17
C PHE A 168 7.05 -8.40 9.19
N GLY A 169 8.23 -8.74 9.70
CA GLY A 169 9.41 -9.07 8.87
C GLY A 169 9.25 -10.29 7.95
N ARG A 170 8.22 -11.12 8.16
CA ARG A 170 7.96 -12.32 7.35
C ARG A 170 7.39 -12.03 5.96
N LEU A 171 7.00 -10.78 5.68
CA LEU A 171 6.52 -10.32 4.38
C LEU A 171 7.69 -10.23 3.38
N SER A 172 8.27 -11.38 3.05
CA SER A 172 9.53 -11.49 2.31
C SER A 172 9.43 -11.02 0.85
N ALA A 173 8.22 -11.04 0.26
CA ALA A 173 7.95 -10.54 -1.07
C ALA A 173 7.69 -9.01 -1.12
N LEU A 174 7.59 -8.35 0.03
CA LEU A 174 7.16 -6.95 0.10
C LEU A 174 8.19 -6.01 -0.52
N GLN A 175 7.78 -5.27 -1.55
CA GLN A 175 8.61 -4.34 -2.31
C GLN A 175 8.27 -2.89 -2.01
N THR A 176 7.00 -2.58 -1.76
CA THR A 176 6.53 -1.22 -1.50
C THR A 176 5.72 -1.17 -0.20
N LEU A 177 6.13 -0.28 0.71
CA LEU A 177 5.47 -0.09 1.99
C LEU A 177 5.20 1.40 2.29
N GLY A 178 3.92 1.75 2.36
CA GLY A 178 3.41 3.05 2.81
C GLY A 178 2.84 2.98 4.22
N LEU A 179 3.44 3.73 5.16
CA LEU A 179 3.01 3.86 6.56
C LEU A 179 3.05 5.32 7.01
N ARG A 180 2.83 6.26 6.09
CA ARG A 180 2.90 7.71 6.33
C ARG A 180 1.81 8.15 7.29
N ALA A 181 2.04 9.23 8.03
CA ALA A 181 1.04 9.86 8.90
C ALA A 181 0.39 8.86 9.88
N ASN A 182 1.20 8.10 10.60
CA ASN A 182 0.79 7.16 11.64
C ASN A 182 1.39 7.58 12.99
N ARG A 183 1.34 6.71 14.01
CA ARG A 183 1.87 6.97 15.36
C ARG A 183 3.00 6.00 15.74
N LEU A 184 3.72 5.48 14.74
CA LEU A 184 4.75 4.47 14.96
C LEU A 184 5.87 5.05 15.80
N ALA A 185 6.08 4.51 17.01
CA ALA A 185 7.16 4.92 17.90
C ALA A 185 8.45 4.11 17.69
N ARG A 186 8.31 2.87 17.23
CA ARG A 186 9.40 1.94 16.92
C ARG A 186 9.00 0.99 15.77
N LEU A 187 10.00 0.41 15.12
CA LEU A 187 9.84 -0.75 14.25
C LEU A 187 10.33 -2.02 14.98
N PRO A 188 9.73 -3.19 14.72
CA PRO A 188 10.20 -4.45 15.30
C PRO A 188 11.58 -4.84 14.76
N GLU A 189 12.36 -5.62 15.51
CA GLU A 189 13.67 -6.11 15.05
C GLU A 189 13.55 -7.02 13.81
N SER A 190 12.40 -7.67 13.62
CA SER A 190 12.12 -8.44 12.40
C SER A 190 12.03 -7.57 11.15
N PHE A 191 11.86 -6.25 11.25
CA PHE A 191 11.67 -5.38 10.09
C PHE A 191 12.82 -5.45 9.08
N GLY A 192 14.05 -5.70 9.54
CA GLY A 192 15.21 -5.95 8.66
C GLY A 192 15.14 -7.23 7.82
N GLN A 193 14.12 -8.07 7.98
CA GLN A 193 13.92 -9.30 7.20
C GLN A 193 13.16 -9.06 5.88
N LEU A 194 12.66 -7.84 5.65
CA LEU A 194 11.99 -7.43 4.40
C LEU A 194 13.00 -7.28 3.25
N ALA A 195 13.61 -8.39 2.84
CA ALA A 195 14.76 -8.41 1.94
C ALA A 195 14.45 -7.89 0.53
N ALA A 196 13.19 -7.95 0.10
CA ALA A 196 12.73 -7.45 -1.20
C ALA A 196 12.30 -5.97 -1.18
N LEU A 197 12.32 -5.30 -0.02
CA LEU A 197 11.76 -3.96 0.11
C LEU A 197 12.60 -2.94 -0.65
N GLN A 198 11.95 -2.22 -1.57
CA GLN A 198 12.58 -1.23 -2.46
C GLN A 198 12.17 0.19 -2.13
N SER A 199 10.91 0.40 -1.71
CA SER A 199 10.37 1.72 -1.40
C SER A 199 9.69 1.71 -0.04
N LEU A 200 10.12 2.58 0.87
CA LEU A 200 9.61 2.69 2.23
C LEU A 200 9.27 4.14 2.58
N ALA A 201 8.00 4.38 2.89
CA ALA A 201 7.53 5.67 3.35
C ALA A 201 7.02 5.60 4.81
N LEU A 202 7.79 6.20 5.72
CA LEU A 202 7.50 6.32 7.15
C LEU A 202 7.36 7.78 7.60
N CYS A 203 7.20 8.71 6.66
CA CYS A 203 7.15 10.13 6.99
C CYS A 203 5.93 10.50 7.84
N GLY A 204 6.10 11.41 8.80
CA GLY A 204 5.01 11.83 9.71
C GLY A 204 4.65 10.76 10.74
N ASN A 205 5.63 10.16 11.39
CA ASN A 205 5.45 9.21 12.49
C ASN A 205 6.15 9.73 13.77
N GLU A 206 6.24 8.90 14.80
CA GLU A 206 6.86 9.25 16.09
C GLU A 206 8.15 8.47 16.35
N LEU A 207 8.82 8.00 15.29
CA LEU A 207 9.99 7.13 15.41
C LEU A 207 11.14 7.85 16.11
N ALA A 208 11.57 7.33 17.26
CA ALA A 208 12.72 7.85 18.01
C ALA A 208 14.06 7.23 17.55
N GLY A 209 14.00 6.04 16.96
CA GLY A 209 15.14 5.32 16.41
C GLY A 209 14.69 4.19 15.47
N LEU A 210 15.66 3.54 14.85
CA LEU A 210 15.46 2.38 13.99
C LEU A 210 16.20 1.16 14.59
N PRO A 211 15.69 -0.07 14.39
CA PRO A 211 16.36 -1.28 14.87
C PRO A 211 17.72 -1.49 14.19
N GLU A 212 18.66 -2.17 14.86
CA GLU A 212 19.97 -2.48 14.26
C GLU A 212 19.83 -3.41 13.03
N SER A 213 18.76 -4.20 12.96
CA SER A 213 18.46 -4.99 11.77
C SER A 213 18.10 -4.15 10.53
N PHE A 214 17.80 -2.86 10.67
CA PHE A 214 17.34 -2.01 9.56
C PHE A 214 18.36 -1.94 8.41
N GLY A 215 19.67 -2.02 8.70
CA GLY A 215 20.73 -2.08 7.70
C GLY A 215 20.67 -3.30 6.77
N ARG A 216 19.86 -4.33 7.10
CA ARG A 216 19.70 -5.55 6.28
C ARG A 216 18.75 -5.39 5.10
N LEU A 217 18.09 -4.24 4.95
CA LEU A 217 17.20 -3.92 3.83
C LEU A 217 18.01 -3.64 2.55
N ALA A 218 18.68 -4.68 2.04
CA ALA A 218 19.68 -4.57 0.97
C ALA A 218 19.11 -4.10 -0.38
N ALA A 219 17.81 -4.32 -0.63
CA ALA A 219 17.12 -3.91 -1.85
C ALA A 219 16.54 -2.49 -1.78
N LEU A 220 16.61 -1.81 -0.63
CA LEU A 220 15.93 -0.53 -0.42
C LEU A 220 16.57 0.59 -1.25
N GLN A 221 15.75 1.33 -1.99
CA GLN A 221 16.16 2.37 -2.95
C GLN A 221 15.60 3.76 -2.62
N ASP A 222 14.34 3.86 -2.17
CA ASP A 222 13.71 5.10 -1.69
C ASP A 222 13.30 4.94 -0.21
N LEU A 223 13.82 5.82 0.64
CA LEU A 223 13.53 5.87 2.06
C LEU A 223 13.07 7.26 2.49
N ARG A 224 11.83 7.36 2.99
CA ARG A 224 11.27 8.59 3.56
C ARG A 224 11.03 8.44 5.05
N LEU A 225 11.84 9.14 5.82
CA LEU A 225 11.79 9.19 7.29
C LEU A 225 11.59 10.62 7.79
N ASP A 226 11.26 11.56 6.91
CA ASP A 226 11.04 12.95 7.30
C ASP A 226 9.85 13.11 8.26
N HIS A 227 9.87 14.17 9.08
CA HIS A 227 8.85 14.42 10.10
C HIS A 227 8.71 13.25 11.10
N ASN A 228 9.82 12.90 11.75
CA ASN A 228 9.88 11.92 12.84
C ASN A 228 10.63 12.52 14.04
N ARG A 229 11.02 11.69 15.02
CA ARG A 229 11.76 12.10 16.22
C ARG A 229 13.13 11.43 16.30
N LEU A 230 13.73 11.06 15.16
CA LEU A 230 14.98 10.30 15.13
C LEU A 230 16.12 11.12 15.73
N ALA A 231 16.70 10.64 16.83
CA ALA A 231 17.88 11.25 17.45
C ALA A 231 19.20 10.73 16.86
N GLY A 232 19.17 9.53 16.28
CA GLY A 232 20.30 8.89 15.63
C GLY A 232 19.85 7.77 14.68
N LEU A 233 20.80 7.22 13.93
CA LEU A 233 20.62 6.09 13.05
C LEU A 233 21.49 4.92 13.55
N PRO A 234 21.08 3.66 13.34
CA PRO A 234 21.82 2.49 13.82
C PRO A 234 23.22 2.39 13.18
N GLY A 235 24.13 1.68 13.86
CA GLY A 235 25.49 1.47 13.35
C GLY A 235 25.51 0.73 12.01
N SER A 236 24.52 -0.13 11.78
CA SER A 236 24.33 -0.86 10.53
C SER A 236 23.81 -0.03 9.35
N PHE A 237 23.42 1.23 9.55
CA PHE A 237 22.69 2.01 8.52
C PHE A 237 23.44 2.16 7.19
N GLY A 238 24.78 2.18 7.22
CA GLY A 238 25.61 2.18 6.02
C GLY A 238 25.51 0.92 5.13
N GLN A 239 24.89 -0.15 5.60
CA GLN A 239 24.73 -1.41 4.88
C GLN A 239 23.60 -1.38 3.83
N LEU A 240 22.83 -0.29 3.75
CA LEU A 240 21.78 -0.06 2.74
C LEU A 240 22.40 0.22 1.36
N ALA A 241 23.03 -0.80 0.78
CA ALA A 241 23.89 -0.67 -0.40
C ALA A 241 23.16 -0.20 -1.68
N SER A 242 21.85 -0.46 -1.78
CA SER A 242 21.03 -0.06 -2.95
C SER A 242 20.35 1.30 -2.78
N LEU A 243 20.54 1.98 -1.64
CA LEU A 243 19.75 3.16 -1.30
C LEU A 243 20.18 4.36 -2.14
N GLN A 244 19.23 4.94 -2.88
CA GLN A 244 19.48 6.03 -3.83
C GLN A 244 18.90 7.36 -3.35
N PHE A 245 17.72 7.33 -2.75
CA PHE A 245 16.99 8.51 -2.32
C PHE A 245 16.65 8.41 -0.84
N MET A 246 17.01 9.44 -0.08
CA MET A 246 16.75 9.48 1.34
C MET A 246 16.28 10.87 1.80
N ARG A 247 15.15 10.88 2.50
CA ARG A 247 14.64 12.06 3.20
C ARG A 247 14.64 11.82 4.70
N LEU A 248 15.36 12.67 5.42
CA LEU A 248 15.50 12.66 6.87
C LEU A 248 15.20 14.04 7.48
N ASP A 249 14.65 14.97 6.71
CA ASP A 249 14.35 16.30 7.22
C ASP A 249 13.30 16.30 8.34
N HIS A 250 13.29 17.33 9.18
CA HIS A 250 12.38 17.44 10.32
C HIS A 250 12.51 16.23 11.28
N ASN A 251 13.73 16.04 11.76
CA ASN A 251 14.10 15.04 12.79
C ASN A 251 15.00 15.70 13.85
N LEU A 252 15.55 14.90 14.76
CA LEU A 252 16.39 15.35 15.88
C LEU A 252 17.84 14.87 15.74
N LEU A 253 18.30 14.54 14.53
CA LEU A 253 19.60 13.91 14.32
C LEU A 253 20.73 14.85 14.76
N ALA A 254 21.50 14.43 15.75
CA ALA A 254 22.69 15.16 16.23
C ALA A 254 23.98 14.73 15.51
N GLY A 255 24.00 13.51 14.97
CA GLY A 255 25.10 12.97 14.17
C GLY A 255 24.64 11.87 13.22
N LEU A 256 25.51 11.48 12.30
CA LEU A 256 25.35 10.32 11.44
C LEU A 256 26.35 9.23 11.84
N PRO A 257 26.03 7.94 11.69
CA PRO A 257 26.92 6.85 12.07
C PRO A 257 28.21 6.84 11.23
N ALA A 258 29.29 6.30 11.77
CA ALA A 258 30.57 6.21 11.05
C ALA A 258 30.47 5.38 9.76
N SER A 259 29.51 4.46 9.66
CA SER A 259 29.21 3.67 8.46
C SER A 259 28.49 4.46 7.36
N PHE A 260 28.03 5.68 7.60
CA PHE A 260 27.16 6.41 6.65
C PHE A 260 27.78 6.60 5.26
N GLY A 261 29.11 6.71 5.17
CA GLY A 261 29.83 6.75 3.89
C GLY A 261 29.76 5.48 3.03
N GLN A 262 29.29 4.36 3.59
CA GLN A 262 29.15 3.07 2.88
C GLN A 262 27.90 3.01 1.99
N LEU A 263 27.04 4.03 2.02
CA LEU A 263 25.88 4.18 1.14
C LEU A 263 26.32 4.51 -0.29
N SER A 264 26.91 3.53 -0.96
CA SER A 264 27.62 3.70 -2.24
C SER A 264 26.72 4.12 -3.41
N ALA A 265 25.42 3.77 -3.36
CA ALA A 265 24.44 4.12 -4.37
C ALA A 265 23.69 5.43 -4.10
N LEU A 266 23.96 6.14 -2.99
CA LEU A 266 23.17 7.29 -2.57
C LEU A 266 23.35 8.48 -3.50
N GLN A 267 22.24 8.93 -4.11
CA GLN A 267 22.22 10.02 -5.09
C GLN A 267 21.63 11.30 -4.52
N ALA A 268 20.62 11.21 -3.66
CA ALA A 268 19.95 12.36 -3.07
C ALA A 268 19.73 12.19 -1.57
N LEU A 269 20.16 13.20 -0.82
CA LEU A 269 20.07 13.23 0.63
C LEU A 269 19.49 14.56 1.12
N VAL A 270 18.40 14.49 1.87
CA VAL A 270 17.72 15.65 2.46
C VAL A 270 17.78 15.55 3.98
N LEU A 271 18.43 16.52 4.63
CA LEU A 271 18.78 16.54 6.05
C LEU A 271 18.38 17.86 6.75
N ASP A 272 17.72 18.79 6.08
CA ASP A 272 17.33 20.06 6.70
C ASP A 272 16.44 19.86 7.94
N HIS A 273 16.36 20.86 8.81
CA HIS A 273 15.60 20.77 10.06
C HIS A 273 16.02 19.55 10.91
N ASN A 274 17.32 19.41 11.15
CA ASN A 274 17.96 18.49 12.09
C ASN A 274 18.98 19.26 12.96
N CYS A 275 19.55 18.58 13.95
CA CYS A 275 20.53 19.12 14.90
C CYS A 275 22.00 18.80 14.53
N LEU A 276 22.28 18.44 13.27
CA LEU A 276 23.61 18.04 12.82
C LEU A 276 24.59 19.22 12.86
N THR A 277 25.73 19.02 13.53
CA THR A 277 26.82 20.01 13.62
C THR A 277 28.09 19.55 12.89
N SER A 278 28.25 18.26 12.69
CA SER A 278 29.37 17.66 11.95
C SER A 278 28.90 16.47 11.12
N LEU A 279 29.76 16.03 10.19
CA LEU A 279 29.57 14.83 9.38
C LEU A 279 30.71 13.85 9.69
N PRO A 280 30.46 12.53 9.64
CA PRO A 280 31.52 11.53 9.81
C PRO A 280 32.55 11.65 8.69
N GLU A 281 33.80 11.27 8.96
CA GLU A 281 34.88 11.31 7.94
C GLU A 281 34.55 10.49 6.70
N SER A 282 33.80 9.40 6.88
CA SER A 282 33.33 8.52 5.80
C SER A 282 32.36 9.22 4.84
N PHE A 283 31.73 10.34 5.22
CA PHE A 283 30.75 11.03 4.35
C PHE A 283 31.35 11.42 2.99
N GLY A 284 32.66 11.67 2.90
CA GLY A 284 33.35 11.92 1.64
C GLY A 284 33.44 10.72 0.69
N GLN A 285 33.03 9.52 1.12
CA GLN A 285 33.01 8.27 0.32
C GLN A 285 31.73 8.13 -0.51
N LEU A 286 30.73 8.99 -0.31
CA LEU A 286 29.47 9.01 -1.06
C LEU A 286 29.68 9.46 -2.52
N ALA A 287 30.19 8.56 -3.34
CA ALA A 287 30.66 8.86 -4.69
C ALA A 287 29.54 9.24 -5.68
N GLU A 288 28.33 8.70 -5.48
CA GLU A 288 27.17 8.93 -6.35
C GLU A 288 26.29 10.11 -5.91
N LEU A 289 26.64 10.81 -4.81
CA LEU A 289 25.80 11.87 -4.25
C LEU A 289 25.78 13.09 -5.18
N ARG A 290 24.59 13.40 -5.70
CA ARG A 290 24.33 14.49 -6.65
C ARG A 290 23.53 15.62 -6.03
N LEU A 291 22.69 15.32 -5.04
CA LEU A 291 21.86 16.30 -4.36
C LEU A 291 22.03 16.17 -2.86
N LEU A 292 22.42 17.27 -2.21
CA LEU A 292 22.49 17.37 -0.76
C LEU A 292 21.75 18.61 -0.30
N ARG A 293 20.80 18.42 0.62
CA ARG A 293 20.14 19.52 1.34
C ARG A 293 20.48 19.42 2.82
N PRO A 294 21.58 20.06 3.27
CA PRO A 294 22.02 19.99 4.66
C PRO A 294 21.29 21.03 5.55
N PRO A 295 21.30 20.85 6.88
CA PRO A 295 20.90 21.91 7.81
C PRO A 295 21.90 23.08 7.77
N PRO A 296 21.46 24.31 8.08
CA PRO A 296 22.31 25.50 8.00
C PRO A 296 23.62 25.42 8.80
N ALA A 297 23.61 24.73 9.94
CA ALA A 297 24.78 24.57 10.80
C ALA A 297 25.94 23.82 10.11
N LEU A 298 25.65 22.94 9.14
CA LEU A 298 26.66 22.13 8.47
C LEU A 298 27.40 22.84 7.33
N PHE A 299 26.96 24.03 6.90
CA PHE A 299 27.57 24.70 5.74
C PHE A 299 29.06 25.02 5.93
N ARG A 300 29.47 25.43 7.14
CA ARG A 300 30.90 25.67 7.43
C ARG A 300 31.73 24.39 7.38
N SER A 301 31.22 23.30 7.95
CA SER A 301 31.87 21.99 7.95
C SER A 301 31.98 21.41 6.53
N LEU A 302 30.98 21.64 5.68
CA LEU A 302 30.97 21.21 4.29
C LEU A 302 31.97 21.96 3.41
N GLN A 303 32.27 23.24 3.71
CA GLN A 303 33.31 23.99 3.01
C GLN A 303 34.71 23.40 3.21
N GLY A 304 35.01 22.87 4.41
CA GLY A 304 36.27 22.17 4.69
C GLY A 304 36.39 20.80 3.99
N LEU A 305 35.25 20.14 3.75
CA LEU A 305 35.16 18.91 2.94
C LEU A 305 35.14 19.18 1.43
N GLY A 306 35.09 20.46 1.03
CA GLY A 306 34.86 20.95 -0.34
C GLY A 306 35.92 20.61 -1.39
N LEU A 307 36.99 19.89 -1.03
CA LEU A 307 37.93 19.28 -2.00
C LEU A 307 37.59 17.82 -2.34
N ARG A 308 36.65 17.17 -1.62
CA ARG A 308 36.28 15.76 -1.82
C ARG A 308 34.89 15.53 -2.41
N LEU A 309 33.96 16.49 -2.27
CA LEU A 309 32.65 16.41 -2.92
C LEU A 309 32.79 16.88 -4.38
N ARG A 310 32.69 15.92 -5.31
CA ARG A 310 33.04 16.08 -6.73
C ARG A 310 32.19 17.13 -7.46
N LEU A 311 32.70 17.60 -8.61
CA LEU A 311 31.96 18.38 -9.62
C LEU A 311 30.58 17.75 -9.88
N GLY A 312 29.51 18.49 -9.61
CA GLY A 312 28.14 18.05 -9.88
C GLY A 312 27.21 17.99 -8.66
N LEU A 313 27.75 18.06 -7.43
CA LEU A 313 26.91 18.14 -6.22
C LEU A 313 26.12 19.46 -6.20
N ARG A 314 24.79 19.37 -6.34
CA ARG A 314 23.88 20.50 -6.16
C ARG A 314 23.54 20.63 -4.68
N LEU A 315 24.08 21.68 -4.07
CA LEU A 315 23.67 22.15 -2.74
C LEU A 315 22.43 23.02 -2.91
N LEU A 316 21.28 22.51 -2.48
CA LEU A 316 20.03 23.28 -2.50
C LEU A 316 19.92 24.10 -1.21
N CYS A 317 20.39 25.33 -1.28
CA CYS A 317 20.18 26.32 -0.24
C CYS A 317 18.76 26.91 -0.37
N ARG A 318 17.94 26.84 0.69
CA ARG A 318 16.92 27.87 0.89
C ARG A 318 17.63 29.06 1.52
N SER A 319 17.74 30.17 0.79
CA SER A 319 17.98 31.46 1.40
C SER A 319 16.82 31.72 2.36
N LEU A 320 17.07 31.67 3.66
CA LEU A 320 16.19 32.30 4.63
C LEU A 320 16.35 33.81 4.46
N THR A 321 15.57 34.36 3.53
CA THR A 321 15.29 35.79 3.41
C THR A 321 13.77 35.95 3.35
N SER A 322 13.15 35.99 4.53
CA SER A 322 12.14 36.98 4.95
C SER A 322 11.70 36.64 6.36
#